data_AF-A0A380TLS0-F1
#
_entry.id   AF-A0A380TLS0-F1
#
_cell.length_a   1.000
_cell.length_b   1.000
_cell.length_c   1.000
_cell.angle_alpha   90.00
_cell.angle_beta   90.00
_cell.angle_gamma   90.00
#
_symmetry.space_group_name_H-M   'P 1'
#
loop_
_entity.id
_entity.type
_entity.pdbx_description
1 polymer ?
#
loop_
_entity_poly.entity_id
_entity_poly.type
_entity_poly.pdbx_seq_one_letter_code
_entity_poly.pdbx_strand_id
1 'polypeptide(L)'
;MEMTMIQRLILANQYKLLGLLDPTNEKKYNRAEMIVKGGFDRELKELSQDFTEISEQDCQTVLDTLEMYKALHVSYNNLADKSGVTPHRLQFVGYCAVREKKYLNYLRFISGVEGKYQEFMQCEHGCDSQTPMWDKYCKMLDVWHACPHAYHLSMQEIQNILNA
;
A
#
# COMPACT_ATOMS: atom_id res chain seq x y z
N MET A 1 -13.00 -4.32 18.86
CA MET A 1 -12.06 -3.46 19.59
C MET A 1 -12.28 -3.67 21.08
N GLU A 2 -11.42 -4.44 21.74
CA GLU A 2 -11.46 -4.55 23.20
C GLU A 2 -10.74 -3.35 23.82
N MET A 3 -11.40 -2.64 24.74
CA MET A 3 -10.82 -1.48 25.42
C MET A 3 -11.07 -1.57 26.92
N THR A 4 -10.05 -1.22 27.69
CA THR A 4 -10.16 -1.08 29.13
C THR A 4 -11.03 0.13 29.49
N MET A 5 -11.58 0.14 30.71
CA MET A 5 -12.30 1.30 31.25
C MET A 5 -11.47 2.60 31.20
N ILE A 6 -10.16 2.50 31.44
CA ILE A 6 -9.23 3.63 31.42
C ILE A 6 -9.09 4.17 29.98
N GLN A 7 -8.91 3.30 28.98
CA GLN A 7 -8.84 3.70 27.57
C GLN A 7 -10.15 4.38 27.12
N ARG A 8 -11.31 3.87 27.56
CA ARG A 8 -12.60 4.50 27.27
C ARG A 8 -12.73 5.90 27.88
N LEU A 9 -12.28 6.08 29.11
CA LEU A 9 -12.25 7.40 29.76
C LEU A 9 -11.34 8.39 29.01
N ILE A 10 -10.15 7.95 28.59
CA ILE A 10 -9.21 8.77 27.80
C ILE A 10 -9.85 9.22 26.49
N LEU A 11 -10.40 8.27 25.71
CA LEU A 11 -11.05 8.56 24.43
C LEU A 11 -12.26 9.50 24.58
N ALA A 12 -13.09 9.27 25.59
CA ALA A 12 -14.23 10.15 25.86
C ALA A 12 -13.78 11.59 26.16
N ASN A 13 -12.71 11.76 26.93
CA ASN A 13 -12.12 13.08 27.18
C ASN A 13 -11.54 13.69 25.90
N GLN A 14 -10.87 12.91 25.05
CA GLN A 14 -10.33 13.37 23.76
C GLN A 14 -11.44 13.86 22.81
N TYR A 15 -12.53 13.11 22.67
CA TYR A 15 -13.66 13.55 21.83
C TYR A 15 -14.30 14.83 22.36
N LYS A 16 -14.45 14.96 23.68
CA LYS A 16 -14.94 16.21 24.29
C LYS A 16 -14.03 17.39 23.96
N LEU A 17 -12.71 17.22 24.07
CA LEU A 17 -11.73 18.26 23.71
C LEU A 17 -11.79 18.61 22.21
N LEU A 18 -11.89 17.61 21.33
CA LEU A 18 -12.02 17.82 19.88
C LEU A 18 -13.29 18.61 19.53
N GLY A 19 -14.42 18.35 20.20
CA GLY A 19 -15.64 19.15 20.03
C GLY A 19 -15.48 20.62 20.41
N LEU A 20 -14.65 20.92 21.41
CA LEU A 20 -14.32 22.30 21.80
C LEU A 20 -13.35 22.97 20.81
N LEU A 21 -12.40 22.22 20.26
CA LEU A 21 -11.38 22.72 19.33
C LEU A 21 -11.90 22.90 17.90
N ASP A 22 -12.85 22.06 17.49
CA ASP A 22 -13.44 22.04 16.15
C ASP A 22 -14.98 21.98 16.24
N PRO A 23 -15.63 23.12 16.55
CA PRO A 23 -17.08 23.19 16.73
C PRO A 23 -17.86 22.80 15.47
N THR A 24 -17.26 22.94 14.28
CA THR A 24 -17.90 22.57 13.01
C THR A 24 -18.17 21.05 12.95
N ASN A 25 -17.32 20.23 13.56
CA ASN A 25 -17.49 18.77 13.63
C ASN A 25 -17.98 18.27 15.01
N GLU A 26 -18.42 19.15 15.90
CA GLU A 26 -18.81 18.82 17.29
C GLU A 26 -19.78 17.64 17.38
N LYS A 27 -20.79 17.58 16.50
CA LYS A 27 -21.76 16.47 16.46
C LYS A 27 -21.11 15.10 16.24
N LYS A 28 -20.06 15.03 15.41
CA LYS A 28 -19.29 13.80 15.15
C LYS A 28 -18.58 13.35 16.42
N TYR A 29 -17.91 14.27 17.11
CA TYR A 29 -17.17 13.97 18.33
C TYR A 29 -18.10 13.61 19.49
N ASN A 30 -19.22 14.32 19.66
CA ASN A 30 -20.24 14.00 20.67
C ASN A 30 -20.83 12.59 20.47
N ARG A 31 -21.10 12.18 19.22
CA ARG A 31 -21.51 10.81 18.91
C ARG A 31 -20.43 9.80 19.35
N ALA A 32 -19.17 10.04 19.02
CA ALA A 32 -18.07 9.16 19.37
C ALA A 32 -17.84 9.06 20.89
N GLU A 33 -17.96 10.18 21.62
CA GLU A 33 -17.93 10.21 23.09
C GLU A 33 -19.03 9.32 23.69
N MET A 34 -20.26 9.43 23.20
CA MET A 34 -21.39 8.61 23.66
C MET A 34 -21.16 7.12 23.40
N ILE A 35 -20.65 6.75 22.21
CA ILE A 35 -20.35 5.36 21.85
C ILE A 35 -19.33 4.77 22.83
N VAL A 36 -18.23 5.49 23.09
CA VAL A 36 -17.17 5.01 23.96
C VAL A 36 -17.63 4.94 25.42
N LYS A 37 -18.35 5.96 25.94
CA LYS A 37 -18.91 5.92 27.30
C LYS A 37 -19.94 4.81 27.48
N GLY A 38 -20.82 4.62 26.51
CA GLY A 38 -21.88 3.62 26.53
C GLY A 38 -21.37 2.19 26.32
N GLY A 39 -20.21 2.02 25.70
CA GLY A 39 -19.68 0.69 25.37
C GLY A 39 -20.54 -0.03 24.33
N PHE A 40 -21.04 0.70 23.33
CA PHE A 40 -21.90 0.10 22.31
C PHE A 40 -21.06 -0.71 21.32
N ASP A 41 -20.97 -2.02 21.55
CA ASP A 41 -20.06 -2.91 20.82
C ASP A 41 -20.21 -2.85 19.29
N ARG A 42 -21.44 -2.64 18.78
CA ARG A 42 -21.69 -2.51 17.34
C ARG A 42 -21.00 -1.26 16.79
N GLU A 43 -21.26 -0.11 17.38
CA GLU A 43 -20.70 1.18 16.96
C GLU A 43 -19.19 1.27 17.24
N LEU A 44 -18.70 0.60 18.29
CA LEU A 44 -17.27 0.47 18.53
C LEU A 44 -16.55 -0.27 17.40
N LYS A 45 -17.21 -1.25 16.76
CA LYS A 45 -16.68 -1.89 15.56
C LYS A 45 -16.64 -0.93 14.37
N GLU A 46 -17.65 -0.06 14.20
CA GLU A 46 -17.66 0.98 13.17
C GLU A 46 -16.45 1.91 13.32
N LEU A 47 -16.16 2.38 14.54
CA LEU A 47 -15.00 3.24 14.79
C LEU A 47 -13.67 2.56 14.42
N SER A 48 -13.59 1.24 14.54
CA SER A 48 -12.39 0.48 14.15
C SER A 48 -12.27 0.19 12.65
N GLN A 49 -13.33 0.37 11.85
CA GLN A 49 -13.31 0.04 10.41
C GLN A 49 -12.35 0.90 9.59
N ASP A 50 -12.10 2.13 10.04
CA ASP A 50 -11.16 3.04 9.36
C ASP A 50 -9.69 2.65 9.58
N PHE A 51 -9.42 1.81 10.58
CA PHE A 51 -8.08 1.30 10.83
C PHE A 51 -7.79 0.11 9.92
N THR A 52 -6.72 0.22 9.15
CA THR A 52 -6.19 -0.89 8.35
C THR A 52 -4.81 -1.23 8.86
N GLU A 53 -4.55 -2.52 9.06
CA GLU A 53 -3.24 -3.03 9.43
C GLU A 53 -2.57 -3.66 8.21
N ILE A 54 -1.26 -3.44 8.11
CA ILE A 54 -0.36 -4.10 7.17
C ILE A 54 0.85 -4.57 7.96
N SER A 55 1.25 -5.82 7.78
CA SER A 55 2.40 -6.38 8.50
C SER A 55 3.71 -5.78 7.96
N GLU A 56 4.77 -5.82 8.77
CA GLU A 56 6.10 -5.42 8.33
C GLU A 56 6.56 -6.23 7.10
N GLN A 57 6.28 -7.53 7.10
CA GLN A 57 6.59 -8.41 5.97
C GLN A 57 5.86 -7.96 4.70
N ASP A 58 4.56 -7.64 4.80
CA ASP A 58 3.78 -7.16 3.66
C ASP A 58 4.30 -5.81 3.15
N CYS A 59 4.69 -4.90 4.06
CA CYS A 59 5.34 -3.64 3.70
C CYS A 59 6.63 -3.90 2.92
N GLN A 60 7.48 -4.82 3.40
CA GLN A 60 8.73 -5.17 2.74
C GLN A 60 8.47 -5.75 1.34
N THR A 61 7.49 -6.64 1.18
CA THR A 61 7.12 -7.18 -0.14
C THR A 61 6.67 -6.08 -1.12
N VAL A 62 5.92 -5.07 -0.66
CA VAL A 62 5.56 -3.93 -1.50
C VAL A 62 6.80 -3.13 -1.92
N LEU A 63 7.74 -2.89 -0.98
CA LEU A 63 9.00 -2.20 -1.29
C LEU A 63 9.88 -3.00 -2.25
N ASP A 64 10.00 -4.30 -2.04
CA ASP A 64 10.77 -5.19 -2.92
C ASP A 64 10.16 -5.23 -4.32
N THR A 65 8.83 -5.19 -4.43
CA THR A 65 8.13 -5.08 -5.72
C THR A 65 8.54 -3.80 -6.45
N LEU A 66 8.56 -2.66 -5.74
CA LEU A 66 9.00 -1.38 -6.33
C LEU A 66 10.46 -1.44 -6.75
N GLU A 67 11.33 -2.01 -5.92
CA GLU A 67 12.76 -2.15 -6.20
C GLU A 67 13.02 -3.08 -7.40
N MET A 68 12.28 -4.18 -7.51
CA MET A 68 12.31 -5.07 -8.67
C MET A 68 11.92 -4.33 -9.94
N TYR A 69 10.82 -3.56 -9.93
CA TYR A 69 10.40 -2.79 -11.11
C TYR A 69 11.41 -1.71 -11.49
N LYS A 70 12.03 -1.05 -10.50
CA LYS A 70 13.16 -0.15 -10.74
C LYS A 70 14.32 -0.86 -11.43
N ALA A 71 14.70 -2.03 -10.92
CA ALA A 71 15.77 -2.83 -11.49
C ALA A 71 15.47 -3.30 -12.91
N LEU A 72 14.22 -3.71 -13.20
CA LEU A 72 13.76 -4.06 -14.54
C LEU A 72 13.90 -2.87 -15.50
N HIS A 73 13.44 -1.68 -15.10
CA HIS A 73 13.55 -0.47 -15.91
C HIS A 73 15.00 -0.07 -16.18
N VAL A 74 15.84 -0.02 -15.14
CA VAL A 74 17.26 0.34 -15.27
C VAL A 74 17.99 -0.67 -16.16
N SER A 75 17.76 -1.96 -15.93
CA SER A 75 18.40 -3.03 -16.70
C SER A 75 17.98 -2.97 -18.16
N TYR A 76 16.68 -2.89 -18.44
CA TYR A 76 16.16 -2.76 -19.81
C TYR A 76 16.71 -1.53 -20.53
N ASN A 77 16.83 -0.40 -19.84
CA ASN A 77 17.35 0.83 -20.44
C ASN A 77 18.81 0.72 -20.88
N ASN A 78 19.60 -0.11 -20.19
CA ASN A 78 21.00 -0.37 -20.48
C ASN A 78 21.23 -1.45 -21.56
N LEU A 79 20.20 -2.16 -22.01
CA LEU A 79 20.33 -3.15 -23.07
C LEU A 79 20.52 -2.46 -24.44
N ALA A 80 21.44 -3.01 -25.24
CA ALA A 80 21.65 -2.58 -26.62
C ALA A 80 20.49 -2.99 -27.54
N ASP A 81 19.95 -4.19 -27.34
CA ASP A 81 18.74 -4.68 -28.03
C ASP A 81 17.57 -4.76 -27.04
N LYS A 82 16.48 -4.09 -27.42
CA LYS A 82 15.25 -3.95 -26.62
C LYS A 82 14.05 -4.67 -27.24
N SER A 83 14.22 -5.34 -28.38
CA SER A 83 13.14 -5.95 -29.16
C SER A 83 12.39 -7.08 -28.42
N GLY A 84 13.01 -7.70 -27.42
CA GLY A 84 12.45 -8.85 -26.69
C GLY A 84 11.29 -8.54 -25.74
N VAL A 85 11.05 -7.28 -25.36
CA VAL A 85 9.99 -6.90 -24.42
C VAL A 85 9.38 -5.56 -24.83
N THR A 86 8.06 -5.45 -24.83
CA THR A 86 7.38 -4.18 -25.08
C THR A 86 7.42 -3.30 -23.82
N PRO A 87 7.62 -1.97 -23.95
CA PRO A 87 7.70 -1.05 -22.79
C PRO A 87 6.50 -1.13 -21.84
N HIS A 88 5.30 -1.37 -22.37
CA HIS A 88 4.08 -1.55 -21.57
C HIS A 88 4.19 -2.68 -20.54
N ARG A 89 4.92 -3.76 -20.85
CA ARG A 89 5.09 -4.89 -19.91
C ARG A 89 5.99 -4.54 -18.72
N LEU A 90 6.82 -3.51 -18.85
CA LEU A 90 7.68 -3.02 -17.77
C LEU A 90 6.96 -2.01 -16.87
N GLN A 91 5.78 -1.52 -17.28
CA GLN A 91 5.04 -0.55 -16.48
C GLN A 91 4.51 -1.21 -15.20
N PHE A 92 4.84 -0.60 -14.07
CA PHE A 92 4.22 -0.95 -12.80
C PHE A 92 2.78 -0.40 -12.76
N VAL A 93 1.80 -1.29 -12.56
CA VAL A 93 0.37 -0.94 -12.59
C VAL A 93 -0.24 -0.74 -11.20
N GLY A 94 0.48 -1.09 -10.14
CA GLY A 94 0.01 -0.94 -8.77
C GLY A 94 -0.83 -2.12 -8.26
N TYR A 95 -1.78 -1.84 -7.37
CA TYR A 95 -2.57 -2.84 -6.66
C TYR A 95 -4.06 -2.52 -6.76
N CYS A 96 -4.91 -3.55 -6.66
CA CYS A 96 -6.35 -3.39 -6.80
C CYS A 96 -6.95 -2.58 -5.63
N ALA A 97 -7.59 -1.44 -5.91
CA ALA A 97 -8.17 -0.58 -4.87
C ALA A 97 -9.28 -1.26 -4.04
N VAL A 98 -9.91 -2.30 -4.59
CA VAL A 98 -11.00 -3.04 -3.94
C VAL A 98 -10.48 -4.23 -3.13
N ARG A 99 -9.65 -5.08 -3.73
CA ARG A 99 -9.21 -6.35 -3.12
C ARG A 99 -7.88 -6.27 -2.38
N GLU A 100 -7.08 -5.26 -2.69
CA GLU A 100 -5.69 -5.11 -2.23
C GLU A 100 -5.47 -3.72 -1.61
N LYS A 101 -6.53 -3.14 -1.03
CA LYS A 101 -6.56 -1.78 -0.51
C LYS A 101 -5.39 -1.45 0.43
N LYS A 102 -4.98 -2.39 1.29
CA LYS A 102 -3.85 -2.19 2.22
C LYS A 102 -2.53 -1.95 1.50
N TYR A 103 -2.26 -2.70 0.42
CA TYR A 103 -1.03 -2.55 -0.38
C TYR A 103 -1.06 -1.25 -1.18
N LEU A 104 -2.21 -0.92 -1.78
CA LEU A 104 -2.38 0.36 -2.49
C LEU A 104 -2.24 1.57 -1.56
N ASN A 105 -2.78 1.51 -0.35
CA ASN A 105 -2.63 2.57 0.64
C ASN A 105 -1.16 2.77 1.05
N TYR A 106 -0.44 1.68 1.30
CA TYR A 106 0.98 1.75 1.62
C TYR A 106 1.81 2.29 0.45
N LEU A 107 1.52 1.85 -0.77
CA LEU A 107 2.12 2.38 -1.99
C LEU A 107 1.95 3.91 -2.11
N ARG A 108 0.73 4.41 -1.86
CA ARG A 108 0.44 5.86 -1.87
C ARG A 108 1.16 6.63 -0.78
N PHE A 109 1.37 6.02 0.39
CA PHE A 109 2.21 6.60 1.44
C PHE A 109 3.66 6.73 0.97
N ILE A 110 4.25 5.67 0.42
CA ILE A 110 5.64 5.68 -0.07
C ILE A 110 5.85 6.67 -1.21
N SER A 111 4.91 6.76 -2.15
CA SER A 111 5.03 7.64 -3.31
C SER A 111 4.69 9.10 -3.01
N GLY A 112 3.58 9.33 -2.30
CA GLY A 112 3.00 10.66 -2.10
C GLY A 112 3.51 11.37 -0.85
N VAL A 113 3.77 10.64 0.24
CA VAL A 113 4.23 11.21 1.51
C VAL A 113 5.75 11.13 1.61
N GLU A 114 6.34 9.95 1.37
CA GLU A 114 7.80 9.76 1.44
C GLU A 114 8.54 10.22 0.18
N GLY A 115 7.82 10.45 -0.92
CA GLY A 115 8.39 10.95 -2.17
C GLY A 115 9.31 9.97 -2.90
N LYS A 116 9.26 8.67 -2.59
CA LYS A 116 10.14 7.65 -3.18
C LYS A 116 9.54 7.07 -4.45
N TYR A 117 10.41 6.60 -5.36
CA TYR A 117 10.05 5.84 -6.57
C TYR A 117 9.14 6.60 -7.57
N GLN A 118 9.03 7.92 -7.44
CA GLN A 118 8.15 8.76 -8.27
C GLN A 118 8.52 8.71 -9.76
N GLU A 119 9.78 8.42 -10.09
CA GLU A 119 10.26 8.43 -11.47
C GLU A 119 9.62 7.37 -12.38
N PHE A 120 9.22 6.21 -11.84
CA PHE A 120 8.58 5.14 -12.63
C PHE A 120 7.15 4.80 -12.20
N MET A 121 6.66 5.32 -11.07
CA MET A 121 5.26 5.21 -10.68
C MET A 121 4.35 6.17 -11.48
N GLN A 122 4.47 6.12 -12.81
CA GLN A 122 3.54 6.76 -13.75
C GLN A 122 2.42 5.78 -14.13
N CYS A 123 1.79 5.22 -13.11
CA CYS A 123 0.68 4.29 -13.24
C CYS A 123 -0.62 5.06 -13.49
N GLU A 124 -1.48 4.55 -14.37
CA GLU A 124 -2.80 5.12 -14.60
C GLU A 124 -3.69 4.98 -13.33
N HIS A 125 -4.73 5.81 -13.24
CA HIS A 125 -5.74 5.76 -12.17
C HIS A 125 -5.20 5.83 -10.71
N GLY A 126 -4.00 6.38 -10.51
CA GLY A 126 -3.39 6.45 -9.18
C GLY A 126 -2.95 5.09 -8.63
N CYS A 127 -2.36 4.27 -9.51
CA CYS A 127 -1.85 2.92 -9.24
C CYS A 127 -2.94 1.92 -8.84
N ASP A 128 -4.19 2.16 -9.24
CA ASP A 128 -5.22 1.14 -9.17
C ASP A 128 -5.10 0.23 -10.40
N SER A 129 -4.55 -0.97 -10.19
CA SER A 129 -4.41 -1.97 -11.24
C SER A 129 -5.76 -2.54 -11.71
N GLN A 130 -6.86 -2.26 -10.99
CA GLN A 130 -8.22 -2.79 -11.22
C GLN A 130 -8.34 -4.34 -11.11
N THR A 131 -7.22 -5.06 -11.06
CA THR A 131 -7.10 -6.50 -10.88
C THR A 131 -6.06 -6.85 -9.82
N PRO A 132 -6.24 -7.89 -9.00
CA PRO A 132 -5.27 -8.34 -8.03
C PRO A 132 -3.91 -8.62 -8.68
N MET A 133 -2.85 -8.09 -8.09
CA MET A 133 -1.48 -8.23 -8.57
C MET A 133 -0.56 -8.88 -7.55
N TRP A 134 -0.96 -9.00 -6.29
CA TRP A 134 -0.14 -9.54 -5.19
C TRP A 134 0.50 -10.88 -5.54
N ASP A 135 -0.30 -11.88 -5.89
CA ASP A 135 0.21 -13.22 -6.21
C ASP A 135 1.14 -13.23 -7.43
N LYS A 136 0.89 -12.33 -8.40
CA LYS A 136 1.76 -12.16 -9.56
C LYS A 136 3.10 -11.57 -9.14
N TYR A 137 3.10 -10.51 -8.33
CA TYR A 137 4.32 -9.88 -7.85
C TYR A 137 5.15 -10.79 -6.96
N CYS A 138 4.54 -11.59 -6.08
CA CYS A 138 5.26 -12.59 -5.30
C CYS A 138 6.02 -13.57 -6.19
N LYS A 139 5.40 -14.11 -7.25
CA LYS A 139 6.08 -14.99 -8.21
C LYS A 139 7.20 -14.29 -8.97
N MET A 140 6.97 -13.04 -9.36
CA MET A 140 8.02 -12.23 -10.02
C MET A 140 9.22 -12.01 -9.10
N LEU A 141 8.97 -11.73 -7.81
CA LEU A 141 10.00 -11.57 -6.79
C LEU A 141 10.78 -12.85 -6.57
N ASP A 142 10.13 -14.02 -6.53
CA ASP A 142 10.82 -15.31 -6.41
C ASP A 142 11.82 -15.52 -7.55
N VAL A 143 11.43 -15.20 -8.79
CA VAL A 143 12.31 -15.30 -9.97
C VAL A 143 13.42 -14.25 -9.91
N TRP A 144 13.11 -13.02 -9.50
CA TRP A 144 14.09 -11.94 -9.40
C TRP A 144 15.15 -12.21 -8.31
N HIS A 145 14.75 -12.73 -7.16
CA HIS A 145 15.66 -13.14 -6.09
C HIS A 145 16.53 -14.34 -6.47
N ALA A 146 16.07 -15.17 -7.41
CA ALA A 146 16.86 -16.26 -7.96
C ALA A 146 17.88 -15.81 -9.04
N CYS A 147 17.78 -14.57 -9.55
CA CYS A 147 18.77 -14.03 -10.47
C CYS A 147 20.13 -13.83 -9.75
N PRO A 148 21.27 -14.07 -10.43
CA PRO A 148 22.59 -13.87 -9.82
C PRO A 148 22.86 -12.43 -9.37
N HIS A 149 22.22 -11.46 -10.04
CA HIS A 149 22.32 -10.05 -9.71
C HIS A 149 20.92 -9.44 -9.72
N ALA A 150 20.64 -8.59 -8.73
CA ALA A 150 19.38 -7.86 -8.65
C ALA A 150 19.24 -6.79 -9.76
N TYR A 151 20.36 -6.30 -10.29
CA TYR A 151 20.45 -5.28 -11.34
C TYR A 151 21.31 -5.78 -12.51
N HIS A 152 21.29 -5.04 -13.63
CA HIS A 152 21.99 -5.41 -14.87
C HIS A 152 21.51 -6.73 -15.47
N LEU A 153 20.19 -6.93 -15.39
CA LEU A 153 19.50 -8.11 -15.91
C LEU A 153 19.62 -8.19 -17.43
N SER A 154 19.87 -9.40 -17.92
CA SER A 154 19.80 -9.74 -19.34
C SER A 154 18.34 -9.71 -19.84
N MET A 155 18.16 -9.63 -21.16
CA MET A 155 16.82 -9.71 -21.77
C MET A 155 16.06 -10.98 -21.35
N GLN A 156 16.76 -12.11 -21.24
CA GLN A 156 16.14 -13.38 -20.86
C GLN A 156 15.71 -13.39 -19.38
N GLU A 157 16.49 -12.83 -18.48
CA GLU A 157 16.10 -12.68 -17.07
C GLU A 157 14.88 -11.76 -16.93
N ILE A 158 14.87 -10.62 -17.64
CA ILE A 158 13.72 -9.71 -17.67
C ILE A 158 12.46 -10.45 -18.13
N GLN A 159 12.54 -11.23 -19.22
CA GLN A 159 11.42 -12.01 -19.72
C GLN A 159 10.95 -13.06 -18.71
N ASN A 160 11.88 -13.78 -18.06
CA ASN A 160 11.56 -14.79 -17.05
C ASN A 160 10.79 -14.17 -15.88
N ILE A 161 11.27 -13.04 -15.35
CA ILE A 161 10.61 -12.31 -14.27
C ILE A 161 9.20 -11.90 -14.70
N LEU A 162 9.05 -11.24 -15.84
CA LEU A 162 7.74 -10.77 -16.32
C LEU A 162 6.75 -11.91 -16.63
N ASN A 163 7.24 -13.11 -16.93
CA ASN A 163 6.45 -14.30 -17.27
C ASN A 163 6.14 -15.23 -16.07
N ALA A 164 6.65 -14.93 -14.87
CA ALA A 164 6.47 -15.74 -13.66
C ALA A 164 5.01 -16.03 -13.28
#